data_AF-A0A956HRL6-F1
#
_entry.id   AF-A0A956HRL6-F1
#
_cell.length_a   1.000
_cell.length_b   1.000
_cell.length_c   1.000
_cell.angle_alpha   90.00
_cell.angle_beta   90.00
_cell.angle_gamma   90.00
#
_symmetry.space_group_name_H-M   'P 1'
#
loop_
_entity.id
_entity.type
_entity.pdbx_description
1 polymer ?
#
loop_
_entity_poly.entity_id
_entity_poly.type
_entity_poly.pdbx_seq_one_letter_code
_entity_poly.pdbx_strand_id
1 'polypeptide(L)'
;MSAEAAPGAKINGKTSTDAAFLSTIERWRLDIARAIALRNPRVSPHELNVAVQRTLARLIFLRICEDRGMEDYEQLLSTSDDVLPDSSCDFSMLSADILCRVYEQFLGKLIRLTKNGRVIVEDRPEVKKAGGIFYTPNHIVDYIVRKTVGPLVEAKSPKTIAKVRIIDPACGSGLFLISAYQFLLEWHHRWYCENHPQKWSRGKNPTLVATQSGVWALTIAERKRILLAHIYGVDVDAQAVEVAKLSLLLEAFAGGTSDILPGLAENIKCENFLIEPCSINDDFTAVIGNPPYVDVKELPDEIKATLLRD
;
A
#
# COMPACT_ATOMS: atom_id res chain seq x y z
N MET A 1 36.21 -27.34 -25.79
CA MET A 1 36.81 -27.72 -24.49
C MET A 1 37.25 -26.40 -23.87
N SER A 2 36.67 -25.88 -22.80
CA SER A 2 35.97 -26.49 -21.68
C SER A 2 34.96 -25.51 -21.08
N ALA A 3 34.01 -26.07 -20.34
CA ALA A 3 32.79 -25.47 -19.81
C ALA A 3 32.98 -24.72 -18.47
N GLU A 4 31.89 -24.03 -18.07
CA GLU A 4 31.41 -23.74 -16.70
C GLU A 4 32.14 -22.65 -15.87
N ALA A 5 31.48 -21.80 -15.07
CA ALA A 5 30.09 -21.76 -14.58
C ALA A 5 29.68 -20.30 -14.20
N ALA A 6 28.37 -20.02 -14.28
CA ALA A 6 27.75 -18.80 -13.75
C ALA A 6 27.54 -18.88 -12.23
N PRO A 7 27.59 -17.77 -11.47
CA PRO A 7 27.08 -17.74 -10.11
C PRO A 7 25.65 -17.19 -10.09
N GLY A 8 24.69 -18.09 -9.91
CA GLY A 8 23.37 -17.75 -9.37
C GLY A 8 23.50 -17.35 -7.90
N ALA A 9 23.06 -16.15 -7.55
CA ALA A 9 22.88 -15.73 -6.17
C ALA A 9 21.44 -16.01 -5.75
N LYS A 10 21.31 -16.71 -4.62
CA LYS A 10 20.08 -17.23 -4.02
C LYS A 10 19.02 -16.14 -3.84
N ILE A 11 17.85 -16.37 -4.43
CA ILE A 11 16.60 -15.65 -4.15
C ILE A 11 15.95 -16.36 -2.96
N ASN A 12 16.06 -15.78 -1.76
CA ASN A 12 15.18 -16.01 -0.61
C ASN A 12 15.67 -15.10 0.52
N GLY A 13 14.95 -14.01 0.79
CA GLY A 13 15.30 -13.09 1.86
C GLY A 13 14.05 -12.50 2.50
N LYS A 14 13.53 -13.16 3.55
CA LYS A 14 12.91 -12.41 4.65
C LYS A 14 14.05 -11.58 5.23
N THR A 15 14.09 -10.29 4.93
CA THR A 15 14.98 -9.35 5.62
C THR A 15 14.63 -9.36 7.11
N SER A 16 15.64 -9.22 7.99
CA SER A 16 15.42 -9.16 9.45
C SER A 16 14.40 -8.08 9.84
N THR A 17 14.34 -7.00 9.05
CA THR A 17 13.41 -5.87 9.20
C THR A 17 11.95 -6.25 8.98
N ASP A 18 11.62 -6.96 7.88
CA ASP A 18 10.25 -7.41 7.60
C ASP A 18 9.71 -8.32 8.72
N ALA A 19 10.56 -9.23 9.21
CA ALA A 19 10.19 -10.16 10.28
C ALA A 19 10.02 -9.45 11.63
N ALA A 20 10.93 -8.53 11.97
CA ALA A 20 10.84 -7.74 13.19
C ALA A 20 9.58 -6.88 13.18
N PHE A 21 9.33 -6.14 12.10
CA PHE A 21 8.17 -5.28 11.95
C PHE A 21 6.85 -6.07 12.00
N LEU A 22 6.76 -7.19 11.27
CA LEU A 22 5.59 -8.08 11.34
C LEU A 22 5.35 -8.54 12.78
N SER A 23 6.40 -8.96 13.49
CA SER A 23 6.26 -9.42 14.89
C SER A 23 5.78 -8.32 15.83
N THR A 24 6.20 -7.07 15.60
CA THR A 24 5.75 -5.90 16.36
C THR A 24 4.27 -5.63 16.11
N ILE A 25 3.86 -5.58 14.84
CA ILE A 25 2.46 -5.36 14.46
C ILE A 25 1.54 -6.46 15.01
N GLU A 26 1.97 -7.73 14.91
CA GLU A 26 1.20 -8.86 15.44
C GLU A 26 1.03 -8.79 16.96
N ARG A 27 2.06 -8.32 17.68
CA ARG A 27 1.99 -8.09 19.13
C ARG A 27 1.03 -6.96 19.47
N TRP A 28 1.19 -5.80 18.84
CA TRP A 28 0.33 -4.62 19.03
C TRP A 28 -1.14 -4.98 18.76
N ARG A 29 -1.40 -5.76 17.71
CA ARG A 29 -2.73 -6.29 17.39
C ARG A 29 -3.35 -7.02 18.56
N LEU A 30 -2.61 -7.97 19.15
CA LEU A 30 -3.10 -8.78 20.26
C LEU A 30 -3.35 -7.94 21.51
N ASP A 31 -2.46 -7.00 21.81
CA ASP A 31 -2.57 -6.16 23.01
C ASP A 31 -3.75 -5.18 22.89
N ILE A 32 -3.92 -4.53 21.74
CA ILE A 32 -5.09 -3.69 21.44
C ILE A 32 -6.37 -4.53 21.51
N ALA A 33 -6.38 -5.72 20.91
CA ALA A 33 -7.55 -6.60 20.93
C ALA A 33 -7.94 -7.02 22.35
N ARG A 34 -6.97 -7.37 23.19
CA ARG A 34 -7.19 -7.71 24.61
C ARG A 34 -7.72 -6.52 25.38
N ALA A 35 -7.13 -5.34 25.20
CA ALA A 35 -7.56 -4.12 25.88
C ALA A 35 -9.00 -3.74 25.52
N ILE A 36 -9.37 -3.81 24.23
CA ILE A 36 -10.73 -3.52 23.77
C ILE A 36 -11.71 -4.58 24.30
N ALA A 37 -11.40 -5.87 24.17
CA ALA A 37 -12.29 -6.94 24.61
C ALA A 37 -12.54 -6.92 26.12
N LEU A 38 -11.50 -6.61 26.92
CA LEU A 38 -11.62 -6.50 28.38
C LEU A 38 -12.57 -5.39 28.81
N ARG A 39 -12.54 -4.25 28.11
CA ARG A 39 -13.35 -3.06 28.43
C ARG A 39 -14.74 -3.10 27.80
N ASN A 40 -14.98 -3.99 26.84
CA ASN A 40 -16.22 -4.07 26.07
C ASN A 40 -16.74 -5.51 25.99
N PRO A 41 -17.38 -6.05 27.05
CA PRO A 41 -17.79 -7.45 27.11
C PRO A 41 -18.83 -7.88 26.06
N ARG A 42 -19.53 -6.92 25.45
CA ARG A 42 -20.56 -7.15 24.43
C ARG A 42 -20.06 -6.90 23.00
N VAL A 43 -18.78 -6.60 22.82
CA VAL A 43 -18.22 -6.32 21.49
C VAL A 43 -18.37 -7.55 20.60
N SER A 44 -18.95 -7.38 19.41
CA SER A 44 -19.00 -8.46 18.44
C SER A 44 -17.61 -8.74 17.86
N PRO A 45 -17.34 -9.94 17.35
CA PRO A 45 -16.08 -10.22 16.65
C PRO A 45 -15.82 -9.26 15.48
N HIS A 46 -16.87 -8.85 14.77
CA HIS A 46 -16.75 -7.90 13.67
C HIS A 46 -16.29 -6.52 14.15
N GLU A 47 -16.99 -5.95 15.15
CA GLU A 47 -16.64 -4.65 15.74
C GLU A 47 -15.23 -4.67 16.34
N LEU A 48 -14.84 -5.76 17.01
CA LEU A 48 -13.50 -5.91 17.58
C LEU A 48 -12.43 -5.87 16.49
N ASN A 49 -12.61 -6.59 15.38
CA ASN A 49 -11.66 -6.56 14.27
C ASN A 49 -11.58 -5.14 13.70
N VAL A 50 -12.72 -4.50 13.38
CA VAL A 50 -12.74 -3.13 12.84
C VAL A 50 -12.03 -2.14 13.78
N ALA A 51 -12.30 -2.20 15.08
CA ALA A 51 -11.70 -1.30 16.06
C ALA A 51 -10.18 -1.50 16.20
N VAL A 52 -9.73 -2.75 16.29
CA VAL A 52 -8.29 -3.08 16.37
C VAL A 52 -7.57 -2.60 15.11
N GLN A 53 -8.14 -2.85 13.94
CA GLN A 53 -7.59 -2.49 12.64
C GLN A 53 -7.43 -0.99 12.49
N ARG A 54 -8.49 -0.22 12.77
CA ARG A 54 -8.44 1.24 12.72
C ARG A 54 -7.45 1.83 13.71
N THR A 55 -7.36 1.26 14.91
CA THR A 55 -6.41 1.71 15.93
C THR A 55 -4.97 1.43 15.49
N LEU A 56 -4.70 0.22 15.00
CA LEU A 56 -3.38 -0.18 14.55
C LEU A 56 -2.92 0.61 13.33
N ALA A 57 -3.80 0.85 12.35
CA ALA A 57 -3.53 1.69 11.19
C ALA A 57 -3.12 3.12 11.57
N ARG A 58 -3.80 3.71 12.56
CA ARG A 58 -3.46 5.04 13.09
C ARG A 58 -2.12 5.04 13.81
N LEU A 59 -1.86 4.04 14.65
CA LEU A 59 -0.59 3.92 15.37
C LEU A 59 0.59 3.77 14.41
N ILE A 60 0.45 2.95 13.38
CA ILE A 60 1.50 2.76 12.38
C ILE A 60 1.72 4.05 11.58
N PHE A 61 0.64 4.74 11.18
CA PHE A 61 0.76 6.03 10.50
C PHE A 61 1.50 7.06 11.36
N LEU A 62 1.06 7.25 12.60
CA LEU A 62 1.68 8.18 13.54
C LEU A 62 3.15 7.84 13.76
N ARG A 63 3.48 6.56 13.95
CA ARG A 63 4.86 6.14 14.16
C ARG A 63 5.75 6.38 12.94
N ILE A 64 5.22 6.16 11.74
CA ILE A 64 5.94 6.48 10.50
C ILE A 64 6.13 7.99 10.36
N CYS A 65 5.12 8.79 10.75
CA CYS A 65 5.24 10.25 10.77
C CYS A 65 6.32 10.71 11.77
N GLU A 66 6.33 10.19 13.00
CA GLU A 66 7.36 10.47 14.01
C GLU A 66 8.76 10.12 13.51
N ASP A 67 8.97 8.88 13.04
CA ASP A 67 10.30 8.40 12.63
C ASP A 67 10.82 9.08 11.35
N ARG A 68 9.92 9.68 10.55
CA ARG A 68 10.30 10.51 9.38
C ARG A 68 10.42 12.01 9.71
N GLY A 69 10.27 12.40 10.97
CA GLY A 69 10.33 13.80 11.41
C GLY A 69 9.19 14.65 10.85
N MET A 70 8.04 14.04 10.57
CA MET A 70 6.83 14.73 10.11
C MET A 70 6.02 15.34 11.26
N GLU A 71 6.23 14.86 12.48
CA GLU A 71 5.71 15.40 13.73
C GLU A 71 6.86 15.58 14.73
N ASP A 72 6.71 16.47 15.72
CA ASP A 72 7.68 16.62 16.80
C ASP A 72 7.77 15.31 17.61
N TYR A 73 8.99 14.78 17.75
CA TYR A 73 9.30 13.54 18.48
C TYR A 73 8.68 13.54 19.91
N GLU A 74 8.15 12.39 20.34
CA GLU A 74 7.63 12.10 21.70
C GLU A 74 6.26 12.67 22.12
N GLN A 75 5.48 13.31 21.24
CA GLN A 75 4.13 13.75 21.65
C GLN A 75 3.20 12.57 22.02
N LEU A 76 3.23 11.45 21.30
CA LEU A 76 2.46 10.25 21.69
C LEU A 76 2.98 9.59 22.96
N LEU A 77 4.31 9.51 23.13
CA LEU A 77 4.93 8.91 24.30
C LEU A 77 4.55 9.66 25.59
N SER A 78 4.46 11.00 25.51
CA SER A 78 4.03 11.84 26.63
C SER A 78 2.55 11.73 26.98
N THR A 79 1.72 11.23 26.06
CA THR A 79 0.25 11.15 26.23
C THR A 79 -0.22 9.75 26.65
N SER A 80 0.61 8.72 26.48
CA SER A 80 0.26 7.34 26.81
C SER A 80 1.19 6.75 27.89
N ASP A 81 0.76 6.83 29.15
CA ASP A 81 1.32 6.00 30.21
C ASP A 81 1.11 4.50 29.84
N ASP A 82 2.21 3.76 29.70
CA ASP A 82 2.31 2.28 29.62
C ASP A 82 1.70 1.51 28.43
N VAL A 83 1.19 2.16 27.36
CA VAL A 83 0.51 1.44 26.25
C VAL A 83 1.32 1.34 24.95
N LEU A 84 2.37 2.14 24.74
CA LEU A 84 3.18 2.07 23.52
C LEU A 84 4.25 0.97 23.64
N PRO A 85 4.19 -0.12 22.86
CA PRO A 85 5.07 -1.25 23.06
C PRO A 85 6.42 -1.01 22.37
N ASP A 86 7.49 -1.05 23.17
CA ASP A 86 8.93 -1.15 22.86
C ASP A 86 9.39 -0.58 21.49
N SER A 87 10.10 0.55 21.54
CA SER A 87 10.63 1.36 20.42
C SER A 87 11.77 0.71 19.61
N SER A 88 11.91 -0.60 19.66
CA SER A 88 13.02 -1.34 19.03
C SER A 88 12.94 -1.45 17.50
N CYS A 89 11.80 -1.10 16.90
CA CYS A 89 11.63 -1.11 15.45
C CYS A 89 11.79 0.31 14.90
N ASP A 90 12.75 0.48 13.98
CA ASP A 90 12.94 1.73 13.24
C ASP A 90 11.97 1.79 12.05
N PHE A 91 10.94 2.62 12.14
CA PHE A 91 9.93 2.78 11.08
C PHE A 91 10.41 3.71 9.97
N SER A 92 11.54 4.42 10.15
CA SER A 92 12.12 5.27 9.10
C SER A 92 12.56 4.45 7.88
N MET A 93 12.96 3.19 8.11
CA MET A 93 13.38 2.25 7.07
C MET A 93 12.24 1.48 6.43
N LEU A 94 10.98 1.70 6.85
CA LEU A 94 9.83 1.06 6.21
C LEU A 94 9.54 1.72 4.88
N SER A 95 9.83 0.98 3.82
CA SER A 95 9.38 1.30 2.47
C SER A 95 7.91 0.93 2.30
N ALA A 96 7.21 1.62 1.39
CA ALA A 96 5.77 1.44 1.19
C ALA A 96 5.42 0.00 0.76
N ASP A 97 6.32 -0.68 0.05
CA ASP A 97 6.16 -2.08 -0.34
C ASP A 97 6.27 -3.05 0.85
N ILE A 98 7.13 -2.79 1.85
CA ILE A 98 7.17 -3.58 3.09
C ILE A 98 5.83 -3.45 3.82
N LEU A 99 5.31 -2.21 3.91
CA LEU A 99 4.02 -1.94 4.54
C LEU A 99 2.90 -2.73 3.87
N CYS A 100 2.80 -2.67 2.54
CA CYS A 100 1.80 -3.43 1.78
C CYS A 100 1.90 -4.94 2.10
N ARG A 101 3.09 -5.53 2.00
CA ARG A 101 3.29 -6.97 2.22
C ARG A 101 2.92 -7.41 3.64
N VAL A 102 3.34 -6.66 4.65
CA VAL A 102 3.10 -6.99 6.06
C VAL A 102 1.62 -6.83 6.40
N TYR A 103 0.98 -5.80 5.87
CA TYR A 103 -0.46 -5.61 6.04
C TYR A 103 -1.30 -6.67 5.31
N GLU A 104 -0.90 -7.10 4.12
CA GLU A 104 -1.62 -8.17 3.42
C GLU A 104 -1.62 -9.47 4.24
N GLN A 105 -0.46 -9.83 4.83
CA GLN A 105 -0.34 -10.96 5.75
C GLN A 105 -1.24 -10.81 6.97
N PHE A 106 -1.38 -9.57 7.43
CA PHE A 106 -2.19 -9.22 8.58
C PHE A 106 -3.70 -9.26 8.29
N LEU A 107 -4.13 -8.81 7.11
CA LEU A 107 -5.53 -8.84 6.66
C LEU A 107 -6.03 -10.27 6.46
N GLY A 108 -5.15 -11.20 6.08
CA GLY A 108 -5.48 -12.62 5.96
C GLY A 108 -5.78 -13.32 7.29
N LYS A 109 -5.68 -12.64 8.44
CA LYS A 109 -5.99 -13.17 9.77
C LYS A 109 -7.17 -12.45 10.42
N LEU A 110 -7.97 -13.15 11.22
CA LEU A 110 -9.07 -12.62 12.02
C LEU A 110 -8.79 -12.78 13.51
N ILE A 111 -9.28 -11.80 14.28
CA ILE A 111 -9.34 -11.90 15.74
C ILE A 111 -10.67 -12.57 16.12
N ARG A 112 -10.60 -13.57 17.00
CA ARG A 112 -11.79 -14.19 17.60
C ARG A 112 -11.69 -14.18 19.12
N LEU A 113 -12.84 -14.17 19.77
CA LEU A 113 -12.96 -14.40 21.21
C LEU A 113 -13.40 -15.84 21.44
N THR A 114 -12.65 -16.55 22.28
CA THR A 114 -13.06 -17.87 22.78
C THR A 114 -14.22 -17.75 23.75
N LYS A 115 -14.89 -18.87 24.05
CA LYS A 115 -15.96 -18.94 25.07
C LYS A 115 -15.53 -18.42 26.45
N ASN A 116 -14.22 -18.48 26.75
CA ASN A 116 -13.65 -18.02 28.02
C ASN A 116 -13.14 -16.57 27.95
N GLY A 117 -13.50 -15.81 26.92
CA GLY A 117 -13.09 -14.42 26.73
C GLY A 117 -11.63 -14.22 26.28
N ARG A 118 -10.89 -15.30 25.98
CA ARG A 118 -9.51 -15.17 25.47
C ARG A 118 -9.52 -14.76 24.01
N VAL A 119 -8.68 -13.78 23.67
CA VAL A 119 -8.39 -13.35 22.30
C VAL A 119 -7.49 -14.37 21.61
N ILE A 120 -7.89 -14.82 20.43
CA ILE A 120 -7.10 -15.67 19.54
C ILE A 120 -7.05 -15.06 18.13
N VAL A 121 -6.02 -15.42 17.37
CA VAL A 121 -5.85 -15.01 15.98
C VAL A 121 -5.84 -16.27 15.12
N GLU A 122 -6.66 -16.29 14.07
CA GLU A 122 -6.78 -17.41 13.14
C GLU A 122 -6.80 -16.90 11.71
N ASP A 123 -6.33 -17.69 10.74
CA ASP A 123 -6.45 -17.32 9.34
C ASP A 123 -7.93 -17.22 8.91
N ARG A 124 -8.22 -16.27 8.02
CA ARG A 124 -9.51 -16.13 7.35
C ARG A 124 -9.89 -17.46 6.67
N PRO A 125 -11.17 -17.88 6.69
CA PRO A 125 -11.59 -19.13 6.04
C PRO A 125 -11.16 -19.21 4.58
N GLU A 126 -11.23 -18.09 3.86
CA GLU A 126 -10.85 -17.98 2.46
C GLU A 126 -9.34 -18.22 2.27
N VAL A 127 -8.52 -17.69 3.17
CA VAL A 127 -7.06 -17.91 3.19
C VAL A 127 -6.71 -19.37 3.49
N LYS A 128 -7.40 -20.00 4.45
CA LYS A 128 -7.21 -21.43 4.76
C LYS A 128 -7.55 -22.31 3.56
N LYS A 129 -8.64 -22.00 2.86
CA LYS A 129 -9.08 -22.72 1.65
C LYS A 129 -8.11 -22.55 0.49
N ALA A 130 -7.60 -21.34 0.28
CA ALA A 130 -6.62 -21.05 -0.75
C ALA A 130 -5.25 -21.70 -0.47
N GLY A 131 -5.01 -22.18 0.75
CA GLY A 131 -3.72 -22.75 1.16
C GLY A 131 -2.68 -21.70 1.54
N GLY A 132 -3.11 -20.46 1.79
CA GLY A 132 -2.26 -19.37 2.22
C GLY A 132 -2.57 -18.03 1.56
N ILE A 133 -1.77 -17.03 1.92
CA ILE A 133 -1.81 -15.68 1.35
C ILE A 133 -0.80 -15.63 0.21
N PHE A 134 -1.27 -15.53 -1.03
CA PHE A 134 -0.41 -15.47 -2.21
C PHE A 134 0.01 -14.03 -2.47
N TYR A 135 1.22 -13.69 -2.08
CA TYR A 135 1.83 -12.43 -2.48
C TYR A 135 2.37 -12.55 -3.90
N THR A 136 2.20 -11.50 -4.71
CA THR A 136 2.92 -11.40 -5.97
C THR A 136 4.36 -10.98 -5.66
N PRO A 137 5.39 -11.78 -5.99
CA PRO A 137 6.78 -11.39 -5.73
C PRO A 137 7.13 -10.07 -6.43
N ASN A 138 7.91 -9.18 -5.78
CA ASN A 138 8.22 -7.85 -6.31
C ASN A 138 8.74 -7.88 -7.76
N HIS A 139 9.63 -8.81 -8.09
CA HIS A 139 10.17 -8.92 -9.45
C HIS A 139 9.11 -9.24 -10.51
N ILE A 140 8.02 -9.92 -10.14
CA ILE A 140 6.87 -10.19 -11.01
C ILE A 140 6.02 -8.92 -11.14
N VAL A 141 5.75 -8.23 -10.03
CA VAL A 141 5.03 -6.95 -10.03
C VAL A 141 5.75 -5.95 -10.94
N ASP A 142 7.05 -5.75 -10.72
CA ASP A 142 7.87 -4.82 -11.51
C ASP A 142 7.92 -5.20 -12.98
N TYR A 143 7.97 -6.50 -13.29
CA TYR A 143 7.90 -6.99 -14.66
C TYR A 143 6.57 -6.61 -15.32
N ILE A 144 5.44 -6.89 -14.65
CA ILE A 144 4.11 -6.58 -15.17
C ILE A 144 3.96 -5.07 -15.37
N VAL A 145 4.29 -4.26 -14.35
CA VAL A 145 4.23 -2.80 -14.43
C VAL A 145 5.07 -2.28 -15.60
N ARG A 146 6.32 -2.75 -15.73
CA ARG A 146 7.20 -2.31 -16.83
C ARG A 146 6.65 -2.67 -18.20
N LYS A 147 6.08 -3.87 -18.35
CA LYS A 147 5.55 -4.35 -19.65
C LYS A 147 4.21 -3.72 -20.00
N THR A 148 3.41 -3.33 -19.03
CA THR A 148 2.11 -2.69 -19.24
C THR A 148 2.21 -1.17 -19.35
N VAL A 149 2.91 -0.53 -18.41
CA VAL A 149 3.00 0.94 -18.32
C VAL A 149 4.13 1.51 -19.17
N GLY A 150 5.25 0.79 -19.31
CA GLY A 150 6.41 1.24 -20.07
C GLY A 150 6.10 1.70 -21.50
N PRO A 151 5.44 0.88 -22.33
CA PRO A 151 5.05 1.26 -23.69
C PRO A 151 4.12 2.49 -23.75
N LEU A 152 3.39 2.78 -22.68
CA LEU A 152 2.47 3.92 -22.61
C LEU A 152 3.19 5.25 -22.39
N VAL A 153 4.41 5.23 -21.85
CA VAL A 153 5.18 6.44 -21.52
C VAL A 153 6.47 6.59 -22.34
N GLU A 154 6.88 5.54 -23.05
CA GLU A 154 8.10 5.53 -23.87
C GLU A 154 8.10 6.66 -24.92
N ALA A 155 9.23 7.38 -25.00
CA ALA A 155 9.46 8.50 -25.91
C ALA A 155 8.42 9.63 -25.88
N LYS A 156 7.65 9.76 -24.78
CA LYS A 156 6.64 10.81 -24.60
C LYS A 156 7.11 11.91 -23.65
N SER A 157 6.38 13.03 -23.65
CA SER A 157 6.57 14.13 -22.69
C SER A 157 5.60 14.00 -21.51
N PRO A 158 5.90 14.58 -20.32
CA PRO A 158 4.97 14.66 -19.19
C PRO A 158 3.59 15.19 -19.59
N LYS A 159 3.54 16.16 -20.51
CA LYS A 159 2.27 16.71 -21.03
C LYS A 159 1.47 15.68 -21.82
N THR A 160 2.13 14.82 -22.59
CA THR A 160 1.47 13.77 -23.38
C THR A 160 0.94 12.66 -22.48
N ILE A 161 1.73 12.25 -21.47
CA ILE A 161 1.34 11.17 -20.58
C ILE A 161 0.36 11.63 -19.48
N ALA A 162 0.06 12.93 -19.36
CA ALA A 162 -0.90 13.47 -18.41
C ALA A 162 -2.31 12.83 -18.47
N LYS A 163 -2.64 12.18 -19.60
CA LYS A 163 -3.90 11.44 -19.81
C LYS A 163 -3.82 9.95 -19.49
N VAL A 164 -2.63 9.42 -19.22
CA VAL A 164 -2.45 8.00 -18.89
C VAL A 164 -3.06 7.75 -17.53
N ARG A 165 -3.98 6.78 -17.43
CA ARG A 165 -4.60 6.37 -16.17
C ARG A 165 -4.46 4.87 -16.01
N ILE A 166 -4.00 4.45 -14.83
CA ILE A 166 -3.69 3.07 -14.50
C ILE A 166 -4.61 2.65 -13.36
N ILE A 167 -5.34 1.55 -13.54
CA ILE A 167 -6.22 0.99 -12.51
C ILE A 167 -5.77 -0.42 -12.10
N ASP A 168 -5.86 -0.69 -10.79
CA ASP A 168 -5.95 -2.06 -10.26
C ASP A 168 -7.36 -2.30 -9.67
N PRO A 169 -8.20 -3.15 -10.29
CA PRO A 169 -9.59 -3.35 -9.88
C PRO A 169 -9.76 -4.29 -8.68
N ALA A 170 -8.68 -4.89 -8.18
CA ALA A 170 -8.66 -5.73 -6.98
C ALA A 170 -7.34 -5.48 -6.24
N CYS A 171 -7.14 -4.22 -5.83
CA CYS A 171 -5.81 -3.72 -5.51
C CYS A 171 -5.22 -4.24 -4.20
N GLY A 172 -6.04 -4.88 -3.34
CA GLY A 172 -5.66 -5.27 -2.00
C GLY A 172 -5.02 -4.11 -1.25
N SER A 173 -3.92 -4.38 -0.53
CA SER A 173 -3.11 -3.35 0.14
C SER A 173 -2.34 -2.40 -0.79
N GLY A 174 -2.43 -2.55 -2.12
CA GLY A 174 -1.93 -1.57 -3.09
C GLY A 174 -0.54 -1.83 -3.67
N LEU A 175 -0.01 -3.06 -3.60
CA LEU A 175 1.35 -3.37 -4.06
C LEU A 175 1.60 -3.01 -5.54
N PHE A 176 0.67 -3.35 -6.44
CA PHE A 176 0.77 -3.00 -7.86
C PHE A 176 0.68 -1.48 -8.08
N LEU A 177 -0.17 -0.79 -7.32
CA LEU A 177 -0.33 0.66 -7.38
C LEU A 177 0.96 1.38 -6.95
N ILE A 178 1.61 0.90 -5.89
CA ILE A 178 2.89 1.43 -5.42
C ILE A 178 3.99 1.24 -6.47
N SER A 179 4.12 0.03 -7.03
CA SER A 179 5.12 -0.24 -8.08
C SER A 179 4.87 0.62 -9.34
N ALA A 180 3.62 0.76 -9.78
CA ALA A 180 3.25 1.64 -10.88
C ALA A 180 3.56 3.13 -10.58
N TYR A 181 3.28 3.58 -9.36
CA TYR A 181 3.58 4.93 -8.94
C TYR A 181 5.09 5.21 -8.91
N GLN A 182 5.88 4.33 -8.29
CA GLN A 182 7.34 4.42 -8.26
C GLN A 182 7.94 4.42 -9.68
N PHE A 183 7.42 3.58 -10.58
CA PHE A 183 7.80 3.58 -11.99
C PHE A 183 7.56 4.94 -12.65
N LEU A 184 6.40 5.55 -12.43
CA LEU A 184 6.08 6.86 -12.98
C LEU A 184 6.91 7.99 -12.36
N LEU A 185 7.20 7.93 -11.06
CA LEU A 185 8.07 8.90 -10.39
C LEU A 185 9.47 8.88 -10.99
N GLU A 186 10.06 7.68 -11.12
CA GLU A 186 11.38 7.47 -11.72
C GLU A 186 11.41 7.95 -13.17
N TRP A 187 10.37 7.65 -13.95
CA TRP A 187 10.26 8.12 -15.33
C TRP A 187 10.20 9.66 -15.42
N HIS A 188 9.36 10.31 -14.59
CA HIS A 188 9.24 11.77 -14.59
C HIS A 188 10.54 12.44 -14.14
N HIS A 189 11.16 11.92 -13.08
CA HIS A 189 12.43 12.42 -12.57
C HIS A 189 13.51 12.39 -13.65
N ARG A 190 13.70 11.24 -14.30
CA ARG A 190 14.65 11.07 -15.40
C ARG A 190 14.38 12.06 -16.53
N TRP A 191 13.12 12.14 -16.97
CA TRP A 191 12.75 13.03 -18.06
C TRP A 191 13.08 14.50 -17.74
N TYR A 192 12.72 14.99 -16.55
CA TYR A 192 13.02 16.39 -16.17
C TYR A 192 14.53 16.65 -16.03
N CYS A 193 15.30 15.68 -15.52
CA CYS A 193 16.76 15.78 -15.40
C CYS A 193 17.45 15.84 -16.76
N GLU A 194 16.95 15.10 -17.76
CA GLU A 194 17.49 15.09 -19.12
C GLU A 194 17.04 16.32 -19.94
N ASN A 195 15.90 16.94 -19.58
CA ASN A 195 15.27 18.02 -20.35
C ASN A 195 15.37 19.39 -19.64
N HIS A 196 16.60 19.88 -19.41
CA HIS A 196 16.91 21.18 -18.81
C HIS A 196 16.40 21.36 -17.37
N PRO A 197 17.01 20.70 -16.36
CA PRO A 197 16.49 20.66 -14.99
C PRO A 197 16.39 22.05 -14.33
N GLN A 198 17.26 23.01 -14.69
CA GLN A 198 17.20 24.37 -14.15
C GLN A 198 15.92 25.13 -14.55
N LYS A 199 15.27 24.72 -15.65
CA LYS A 199 13.96 25.27 -16.06
C LYS A 199 12.86 24.79 -15.12
N TRP A 200 12.93 23.53 -14.72
CA TRP A 200 11.96 22.82 -13.89
C TRP A 200 12.11 23.11 -12.40
N SER A 201 13.23 23.70 -11.99
CA SER A 201 13.49 24.14 -10.62
C SER A 201 13.11 25.60 -10.34
N ARG A 202 12.54 26.32 -11.32
CA ARG A 202 12.22 27.74 -11.24
C ARG A 202 10.72 27.99 -11.40
N GLY A 203 10.24 29.12 -10.88
CA GLY A 203 8.85 29.55 -11.01
C GLY A 203 8.01 29.29 -9.76
N LYS A 204 6.69 29.55 -9.86
CA LYS A 204 5.75 29.50 -8.73
C LYS A 204 5.51 28.08 -8.22
N ASN A 205 5.51 27.09 -9.12
CA ASN A 205 5.28 25.67 -8.84
C ASN A 205 6.41 24.83 -9.47
N PRO A 206 7.60 24.77 -8.85
CA PRO A 206 8.70 23.99 -9.39
C PRO A 206 8.40 22.49 -9.34
N THR A 207 8.83 21.74 -10.36
CA THR A 207 8.71 20.28 -10.40
C THR A 207 9.96 19.61 -9.84
N LEU A 208 11.11 20.29 -9.89
CA LEU A 208 12.38 19.84 -9.30
C LEU A 208 12.85 20.75 -8.17
N VAL A 209 13.51 20.15 -7.18
CA VAL A 209 14.26 20.82 -6.12
C VAL A 209 15.67 20.23 -6.04
N ALA A 210 16.68 21.06 -5.79
CA ALA A 210 18.03 20.58 -5.54
C ALA A 210 18.14 20.10 -4.09
N THR A 211 18.62 18.88 -3.88
CA THR A 211 18.94 18.35 -2.56
C THR A 211 20.20 19.03 -2.01
N GLN A 212 20.48 18.83 -0.72
CA GLN A 212 21.72 19.29 -0.08
C GLN A 212 22.99 18.74 -0.77
N SER A 213 22.88 17.56 -1.40
CA SER A 213 23.96 16.93 -2.17
C SER A 213 24.08 17.44 -3.62
N GLY A 214 23.25 18.41 -4.04
CA GLY A 214 23.23 18.95 -5.39
C GLY A 214 22.55 18.06 -6.43
N VAL A 215 21.86 17.00 -5.99
CA VAL A 215 21.09 16.10 -6.85
C VAL A 215 19.69 16.66 -7.03
N TRP A 216 19.11 16.55 -8.23
CA TRP A 216 17.72 16.95 -8.45
C TRP A 216 16.76 15.91 -7.87
N ALA A 217 15.69 16.36 -7.23
CA ALA A 217 14.60 15.52 -6.75
C ALA A 217 13.25 16.12 -7.17
N LEU A 218 12.22 15.27 -7.34
CA LEU A 218 10.86 15.75 -7.57
C LEU A 218 10.33 16.46 -6.32
N THR A 219 9.64 17.58 -6.51
CA THR A 219 8.93 18.25 -5.40
C THR A 219 7.75 17.42 -4.92
N ILE A 220 7.37 17.59 -3.65
CA ILE A 220 6.18 16.93 -3.08
C ILE A 220 4.91 17.28 -3.88
N ALA A 221 4.81 18.53 -4.36
CA ALA A 221 3.71 18.96 -5.20
C ALA A 221 3.63 18.17 -6.51
N GLU A 222 4.77 17.91 -7.16
CA GLU A 222 4.81 17.13 -8.40
C GLU A 222 4.55 15.64 -8.14
N ARG A 223 5.11 15.07 -7.06
CA ARG A 223 4.78 13.71 -6.60
C ARG A 223 3.27 13.53 -6.41
N LYS A 224 2.64 14.45 -5.66
CA LYS A 224 1.19 14.50 -5.43
C LYS A 224 0.40 14.59 -6.75
N ARG A 225 0.83 15.43 -7.69
CA ARG A 225 0.20 15.56 -9.01
C ARG A 225 0.25 14.24 -9.79
N ILE A 226 1.41 13.58 -9.81
CA ILE A 226 1.62 12.30 -10.50
C ILE A 226 0.72 11.23 -9.90
N LEU A 227 0.66 11.12 -8.57
CA LEU A 227 -0.21 10.17 -7.87
C LEU A 227 -1.68 10.35 -8.26
N LEU A 228 -2.20 11.57 -8.09
CA LEU A 228 -3.62 11.87 -8.31
C LEU A 228 -4.04 11.74 -9.79
N ALA A 229 -3.12 11.99 -10.72
CA ALA A 229 -3.44 11.97 -12.15
C ALA A 229 -3.42 10.55 -12.75
N HIS A 230 -2.65 9.63 -12.17
CA HIS A 230 -2.30 8.39 -12.87
C HIS A 230 -2.72 7.10 -12.15
N ILE A 231 -2.88 7.11 -10.82
CA ILE A 231 -3.04 5.88 -10.04
C ILE A 231 -4.46 5.76 -9.51
N TYR A 232 -5.09 4.64 -9.82
CA TYR A 232 -6.47 4.32 -9.44
C TYR A 232 -6.56 2.88 -8.93
N GLY A 233 -7.44 2.63 -7.97
CA GLY A 233 -7.55 1.33 -7.32
C GLY A 233 -8.94 1.09 -6.77
N VAL A 234 -9.39 -0.16 -6.85
CA VAL A 234 -10.63 -0.61 -6.24
C VAL A 234 -10.35 -1.89 -5.47
N ASP A 235 -10.90 -2.00 -4.26
CA ASP A 235 -10.94 -3.26 -3.53
C ASP A 235 -12.25 -3.37 -2.73
N VAL A 236 -12.70 -4.59 -2.46
CA VAL A 236 -13.92 -4.83 -1.70
C VAL A 236 -13.68 -4.79 -0.17
N ASP A 237 -12.45 -5.03 0.28
CA ASP A 237 -12.09 -4.93 1.69
C ASP A 237 -11.69 -3.48 2.03
N ALA A 238 -12.57 -2.80 2.76
CA ALA A 238 -12.34 -1.44 3.24
C ALA A 238 -11.01 -1.28 3.98
N GLN A 239 -10.51 -2.32 4.66
CA GLN A 239 -9.24 -2.25 5.37
C GLN A 239 -8.06 -2.26 4.40
N ALA A 240 -8.14 -3.06 3.32
CA ALA A 240 -7.14 -3.09 2.26
C ALA A 240 -7.05 -1.73 1.55
N VAL A 241 -8.20 -1.12 1.26
CA VAL A 241 -8.32 0.23 0.69
C VAL A 241 -7.62 1.28 1.56
N GLU A 242 -7.84 1.28 2.87
CA GLU A 242 -7.20 2.25 3.77
C GLU A 242 -5.68 2.05 3.83
N VAL A 243 -5.20 0.81 3.79
CA VAL A 243 -3.76 0.49 3.72
C VAL A 243 -3.15 0.94 2.39
N ALA A 244 -3.84 0.73 1.27
CA ALA A 244 -3.39 1.18 -0.04
C ALA A 244 -3.23 2.71 -0.08
N LYS A 245 -4.24 3.43 0.43
CA LYS A 245 -4.18 4.90 0.56
C LYS A 245 -2.99 5.33 1.42
N LEU A 246 -2.83 4.73 2.59
CA LEU A 246 -1.72 5.02 3.50
C LEU A 246 -0.36 4.80 2.80
N SER A 247 -0.18 3.65 2.16
CA SER A 247 1.08 3.31 1.48
C SER A 247 1.40 4.30 0.35
N LEU A 248 0.40 4.69 -0.44
CA LEU A 248 0.57 5.66 -1.53
C LEU A 248 0.92 7.06 -1.02
N LEU A 249 0.30 7.48 0.09
CA LEU A 249 0.63 8.74 0.76
C LEU A 249 2.07 8.71 1.26
N LEU A 250 2.49 7.65 1.94
CA LEU A 250 3.85 7.53 2.46
C LEU A 250 4.91 7.57 1.36
N GLU A 251 4.63 7.00 0.20
CA GLU A 251 5.50 7.08 -0.98
C GLU A 251 5.51 8.50 -1.57
N ALA A 252 4.36 9.17 -1.62
CA ALA A 252 4.26 10.55 -2.12
C ALA A 252 4.98 11.58 -1.25
N PHE A 253 5.08 11.32 0.05
CA PHE A 253 5.76 12.19 1.03
C PHE A 253 7.16 11.72 1.42
N ALA A 254 7.72 10.73 0.72
CA ALA A 254 9.13 10.35 0.87
C ALA A 254 10.03 11.54 0.44
N GLY A 255 10.38 12.42 1.39
CA GLY A 255 11.21 13.61 1.16
C GLY A 255 10.77 14.91 1.84
N GLY A 256 9.68 14.92 2.63
CA GLY A 256 9.31 16.06 3.48
C GLY A 256 7.82 16.12 3.81
N THR A 257 7.44 17.12 4.61
CA THR A 257 6.06 17.38 5.02
C THR A 257 5.34 18.28 4.03
N SER A 258 4.03 18.06 3.90
CA SER A 258 3.10 19.03 3.31
C SER A 258 1.97 19.26 4.30
N ASP A 259 1.54 20.51 4.44
CA ASP A 259 0.48 20.90 5.37
C ASP A 259 -0.87 20.21 5.10
N ILE A 260 -1.06 19.58 3.92
CA ILE A 260 -2.33 18.94 3.53
C ILE A 260 -2.09 17.64 2.73
N LEU A 261 -2.37 16.50 3.37
CA LEU A 261 -2.46 15.18 2.73
C LEU A 261 -3.48 15.23 1.56
N PRO A 262 -3.16 14.74 0.34
CA PRO A 262 -4.18 14.57 -0.70
C PRO A 262 -5.31 13.67 -0.21
N GLY A 263 -6.54 14.04 -0.52
CA GLY A 263 -7.63 13.08 -0.51
C GLY A 263 -7.43 12.08 -1.65
N LEU A 264 -7.20 10.81 -1.32
CA LEU A 264 -7.20 9.69 -2.27
C LEU A 264 -8.60 9.06 -2.43
N ALA A 265 -9.63 9.71 -1.88
CA ALA A 265 -11.00 9.20 -1.89
C ALA A 265 -11.57 9.04 -3.32
N GLU A 266 -11.07 9.80 -4.29
CA GLU A 266 -11.49 9.68 -5.70
C GLU A 266 -10.63 8.70 -6.51
N ASN A 267 -9.43 8.38 -6.04
CA ASN A 267 -8.51 7.48 -6.73
C ASN A 267 -8.66 6.03 -6.25
N ILE A 268 -8.86 5.83 -4.94
CA ILE A 268 -8.90 4.51 -4.31
C ILE A 268 -10.27 4.30 -3.63
N LYS A 269 -11.08 3.39 -4.17
CA LYS A 269 -12.47 3.16 -3.75
C LYS A 269 -12.67 1.79 -3.09
N CYS A 270 -13.61 1.75 -2.14
CA CYS A 270 -14.07 0.51 -1.51
C CYS A 270 -15.37 0.06 -2.16
N GLU A 271 -15.28 -0.76 -3.19
CA GLU A 271 -16.41 -1.13 -4.07
C GLU A 271 -16.24 -2.56 -4.58
N ASN A 272 -17.34 -3.18 -5.01
CA ASN A 272 -17.26 -4.47 -5.69
C ASN A 272 -17.20 -4.26 -7.21
N PHE A 273 -15.98 -4.28 -7.76
CA PHE A 273 -15.71 -4.03 -9.16
C PHE A 273 -16.41 -5.01 -10.14
N LEU A 274 -16.85 -6.19 -9.68
CA LEU A 274 -17.46 -7.21 -10.55
C LEU A 274 -18.97 -7.04 -10.76
N ILE A 275 -19.69 -6.50 -9.77
CA ILE A 275 -21.16 -6.46 -9.78
C ILE A 275 -21.74 -5.04 -9.78
N GLU A 276 -20.96 -4.06 -9.33
CA GLU A 276 -21.37 -2.66 -9.30
C GLU A 276 -20.61 -1.88 -10.38
N PRO A 277 -21.27 -0.93 -11.08
CA PRO A 277 -20.55 0.03 -11.90
C PRO A 277 -19.56 0.78 -11.00
N CYS A 278 -18.27 0.72 -11.34
CA CYS A 278 -17.25 1.44 -10.60
C CYS A 278 -17.57 2.94 -10.58
N SER A 279 -17.52 3.57 -9.41
CA SER A 279 -17.79 5.00 -9.29
C SER A 279 -16.71 5.86 -9.93
N ILE A 280 -15.53 5.29 -10.18
CA ILE A 280 -14.46 5.93 -10.94
C ILE A 280 -14.84 5.90 -12.43
N ASN A 281 -15.65 6.87 -12.84
CA ASN A 281 -16.12 7.03 -14.21
C ASN A 281 -15.07 7.75 -15.07
N ASP A 282 -14.00 7.04 -15.40
CA ASP A 282 -12.89 7.54 -16.21
C ASP A 282 -12.40 6.47 -17.19
N ASP A 283 -11.88 6.90 -18.35
CA ASP A 283 -11.21 5.99 -19.28
C ASP A 283 -9.83 5.58 -18.74
N PHE A 284 -9.63 4.28 -18.54
CA PHE A 284 -8.34 3.73 -18.11
C PHE A 284 -7.49 3.31 -19.31
N THR A 285 -6.22 3.71 -19.27
CA THR A 285 -5.24 3.36 -20.32
C THR A 285 -4.56 2.02 -20.06
N ALA A 286 -4.47 1.62 -18.78
CA ALA A 286 -3.89 0.35 -18.38
C ALA A 286 -4.66 -0.25 -17.20
N VAL A 287 -4.75 -1.58 -17.21
CA VAL A 287 -5.22 -2.39 -16.09
C VAL A 287 -4.05 -3.25 -15.62
N ILE A 288 -3.75 -3.23 -14.32
CA ILE A 288 -2.75 -4.06 -13.66
C ILE A 288 -3.40 -4.75 -12.46
N GLY A 289 -2.69 -5.67 -11.81
CA GLY A 289 -3.16 -6.30 -10.58
C GLY A 289 -2.98 -7.80 -10.56
N ASN A 290 -3.39 -8.40 -9.45
CA ASN A 290 -3.46 -9.84 -9.27
C ASN A 290 -4.82 -10.18 -8.64
N PRO A 291 -5.87 -10.36 -9.46
CA PRO A 291 -7.22 -10.58 -8.95
C PRO A 291 -7.34 -11.91 -8.18
N PRO A 292 -8.35 -12.06 -7.33
CA PRO A 292 -8.58 -13.30 -6.59
C PRO A 292 -8.97 -14.46 -7.53
N TYR A 293 -8.33 -15.61 -7.36
CA TYR A 293 -8.68 -16.85 -8.07
C TYR A 293 -9.67 -17.65 -7.22
N VAL A 294 -10.93 -17.70 -7.66
CA VAL A 294 -12.02 -18.38 -6.94
C VAL A 294 -12.66 -19.40 -7.87
N ASP A 295 -12.93 -20.61 -7.37
CA ASP A 295 -13.73 -21.59 -8.12
C ASP A 295 -15.14 -21.03 -8.32
N VAL A 296 -15.62 -21.03 -9.56
CA VAL A 296 -16.95 -20.55 -9.94
C VAL A 296 -18.04 -21.20 -9.08
N LYS A 297 -17.86 -22.46 -8.65
CA LYS A 297 -18.81 -23.17 -7.78
C LYS A 297 -18.95 -22.52 -6.41
N GLU A 298 -17.89 -21.90 -5.90
CA GLU A 298 -17.82 -21.25 -4.59
C GLU A 298 -18.29 -19.80 -4.60
N LEU A 299 -18.53 -19.21 -5.78
CA LEU A 299 -19.04 -17.84 -5.85
C LEU A 299 -20.48 -17.73 -5.29
N PRO A 300 -20.83 -16.62 -4.62
CA PRO A 300 -22.21 -16.31 -4.28
C PRO A 300 -23.12 -16.36 -5.50
N ASP A 301 -24.35 -16.84 -5.34
CA ASP A 301 -25.27 -17.04 -6.47
C ASP A 301 -25.62 -15.73 -7.19
N GLU A 302 -25.63 -14.61 -6.47
CA GLU A 302 -25.81 -13.26 -7.04
C GLU A 302 -24.66 -12.86 -8.00
N ILE A 303 -23.42 -13.21 -7.64
CA ILE A 303 -22.25 -12.97 -8.50
C ILE A 303 -22.30 -13.90 -9.72
N LYS A 304 -22.63 -15.18 -9.52
CA LYS A 304 -22.81 -16.15 -10.61
C LYS A 304 -23.88 -15.67 -11.59
N ALA A 305 -25.02 -15.19 -11.09
CA ALA A 305 -26.12 -14.70 -11.90
C ALA A 305 -25.74 -13.46 -12.72
N THR A 306 -24.78 -12.66 -12.26
CA THR A 306 -24.26 -11.50 -13.00
C THR A 306 -23.22 -11.90 -14.04
N LEU A 307 -22.29 -12.79 -13.70
CA LEU A 307 -21.20 -13.24 -14.58
C LEU A 307 -21.65 -14.19 -15.70
N LEU A 308 -22.74 -14.92 -15.49
CA LEU A 308 -23.30 -15.89 -16.45
C LEU A 308 -24.48 -15.31 -17.26
N ARG A 309 -24.70 -13.99 -17.18
CA ARG A 309 -25.63 -13.31 -18.11
C ARG A 309 -24.93 -13.19 -19.46
N ASP A 310 -25.35 -14.05 -20.39
CA ASP A 310 -25.02 -14.00 -21.82
C ASP A 310 -25.41 -12.64 -22.46
#